data_AF-A0A7S2P1Y8-F1
#
_entry.id   AF-A0A7S2P1Y8-F1
#
_cell.length_a   1.000
_cell.length_b   1.000
_cell.length_c   1.000
_cell.angle_alpha   90.00
_cell.angle_beta   90.00
_cell.angle_gamma   90.00
#
_symmetry.space_group_name_H-M   'P 1'
#
loop_
_entity.id
_entity.type
_entity.pdbx_description
1 polymer ?
#
loop_
_entity_poly.entity_id
_entity_poly.type
_entity_poly.pdbx_seq_one_letter_code
_entity_poly.pdbx_strand_id
1 'polypeptide(L)'
;MREMGLCLNSEENYDGAFEYLSKAADLDDLEAHYQLSIMYQKGNGVEKDEQMEAYHLEVAAIAGHPKARHNLGCIEGDNGRQQRAAKHLIISASLGDDLSLDELKIEYATGRGYVSKEDFAAALRAHQAAVASMKSPQRDEAACGPMWAWVRTGDSETLGQ
;
A
#
# COMPACT_ATOMS: atom_id res chain seq x y z
N MET A 1 14.85 5.11 5.16
CA MET A 1 15.23 4.39 3.93
C MET A 1 14.17 4.57 2.85
N ARG A 2 12.90 4.23 3.10
CA ARG A 2 11.78 4.49 2.17
C ARG A 2 11.72 5.91 1.60
N GLU A 3 11.67 6.93 2.45
CA GLU A 3 11.50 8.34 1.99
C GLU A 3 12.64 8.80 1.09
N MET A 4 13.87 8.38 1.38
CA MET A 4 15.02 8.64 0.52
C MET A 4 14.87 7.95 -0.84
N GLY A 5 14.48 6.67 -0.84
CA GLY A 5 14.21 5.94 -2.08
C GLY A 5 13.12 6.59 -2.94
N LEU A 6 12.04 7.08 -2.32
CA LEU A 6 10.99 7.83 -3.00
C LEU A 6 11.48 9.16 -3.59
N CYS A 7 12.30 9.91 -2.85
CA CYS A 7 12.90 11.16 -3.31
C CYS A 7 13.79 10.91 -4.53
N LEU A 8 14.68 9.92 -4.47
CA LEU A 8 15.55 9.55 -5.57
C LEU A 8 14.77 9.11 -6.81
N ASN A 9 13.68 8.36 -6.63
CA ASN A 9 12.80 7.97 -7.73
C ASN A 9 12.16 9.20 -8.41
N SER A 10 11.78 10.22 -7.62
CA SER A 10 11.22 11.48 -8.17
C SER A 10 12.25 12.35 -8.87
N GLU A 11 13.53 12.19 -8.54
CA GLU A 11 14.67 12.83 -9.19
C GLU A 11 15.21 12.01 -10.38
N GLU A 12 14.51 10.93 -10.77
CA GLU A 12 14.91 10.00 -11.83
C GLU A 12 16.25 9.28 -11.57
N ASN A 13 16.72 9.29 -10.32
CA ASN A 13 17.88 8.53 -9.88
C ASN A 13 17.43 7.11 -9.47
N TYR A 14 17.15 6.30 -10.48
CA TYR A 14 16.51 5.00 -10.28
C TYR A 14 17.40 3.96 -9.62
N ASP A 15 18.71 3.96 -9.87
CA ASP A 15 19.63 2.98 -9.25
C ASP A 15 19.70 3.20 -7.73
N GLY A 16 19.84 4.47 -7.31
CA GLY A 16 19.81 4.82 -5.89
C GLY A 16 18.44 4.56 -5.27
N ALA A 17 17.36 4.90 -5.97
CA ALA A 17 16.00 4.61 -5.51
C ALA A 17 15.80 3.12 -5.25
N PHE A 18 16.24 2.28 -6.18
CA PHE A 18 16.13 0.82 -6.08
C PHE A 18 16.88 0.29 -4.85
N GLU A 19 18.10 0.77 -4.61
CA GLU A 19 18.90 0.34 -3.45
C GLU A 19 18.21 0.70 -2.12
N TYR A 20 17.74 1.94 -1.96
CA TYR A 20 17.10 2.37 -0.72
C TYR A 20 15.72 1.75 -0.50
N LEU A 21 14.96 1.52 -1.58
CA LEU A 21 13.68 0.83 -1.50
C LEU A 21 13.87 -0.66 -1.20
N SER A 22 14.88 -1.31 -1.77
CA SER A 22 15.23 -2.72 -1.45
C SER A 22 15.54 -2.88 0.02
N LYS A 23 16.39 -2.01 0.59
CA LYS A 23 16.69 -2.03 2.04
C LYS A 23 15.48 -1.76 2.92
N ALA A 24 14.52 -0.97 2.45
CA ALA A 24 13.27 -0.74 3.18
C ALA A 24 12.32 -1.94 3.09
N ALA A 25 12.26 -2.60 1.93
CA ALA A 25 11.52 -3.84 1.73
C ALA A 25 12.09 -5.00 2.58
N ASP A 26 13.42 -5.09 2.73
CA ASP A 26 14.07 -6.05 3.64
C ASP A 26 13.67 -5.85 5.13
N LEU A 27 13.07 -4.70 5.46
CA LEU A 27 12.51 -4.38 6.78
C LEU A 27 10.97 -4.45 6.79
N ASP A 28 10.38 -5.21 5.86
CA ASP A 28 8.94 -5.42 5.71
C ASP A 28 8.14 -4.12 5.44
N ASP A 29 8.77 -3.08 4.88
CA ASP A 29 8.05 -1.85 4.49
C ASP A 29 7.17 -2.11 3.26
N LEU A 30 5.85 -2.15 3.48
CA LEU A 30 4.87 -2.49 2.45
C LEU A 30 4.80 -1.46 1.32
N GLU A 31 5.03 -0.18 1.62
CA GLU A 31 5.08 0.86 0.59
C GLU A 31 6.36 0.69 -0.24
N ALA A 32 7.48 0.31 0.39
CA ALA A 32 8.71 0.00 -0.36
C ALA A 32 8.53 -1.19 -1.31
N HIS A 33 7.89 -2.27 -0.86
CA HIS A 33 7.51 -3.39 -1.75
C HIS A 33 6.62 -2.91 -2.91
N TYR A 34 5.61 -2.10 -2.63
CA TYR A 34 4.77 -1.52 -3.68
C TYR A 34 5.59 -0.70 -4.68
N GLN A 35 6.50 0.17 -4.23
CA GLN A 35 7.34 0.96 -5.13
C GLN A 35 8.30 0.11 -5.96
N LEU A 36 8.91 -0.93 -5.38
CA LEU A 36 9.75 -1.87 -6.11
C LEU A 36 8.98 -2.57 -7.23
N SER A 37 7.72 -2.95 -6.98
CA SER A 37 6.89 -3.53 -8.05
C SER A 37 6.68 -2.56 -9.21
N ILE A 38 6.47 -1.27 -8.94
CA ILE A 38 6.35 -0.25 -9.98
C ILE A 38 7.66 -0.06 -10.74
N MET A 39 8.81 -0.18 -10.07
CA MET A 39 10.12 -0.12 -10.72
C MET A 39 10.32 -1.31 -11.67
N TYR A 40 9.98 -2.53 -11.26
CA TYR A 40 10.02 -3.71 -12.11
C TYR A 40 9.03 -3.66 -13.27
N GLN A 41 7.82 -3.11 -13.06
CA GLN A 41 6.84 -2.91 -14.13
C GLN A 41 7.37 -1.95 -15.21
N LYS A 42 7.98 -0.84 -14.77
CA LYS A 42 8.44 0.24 -15.67
C LYS A 42 9.82 0.01 -16.25
N GLY A 43 10.65 -0.80 -15.59
CA GLY A 43 12.06 -0.97 -15.92
C GLY A 43 12.91 0.23 -15.46
N ASN A 44 12.55 0.83 -14.33
CA ASN A 44 13.25 1.99 -13.79
C ASN A 44 14.37 1.53 -12.86
N GLY A 45 15.64 1.70 -13.26
CA GLY A 45 16.80 1.28 -12.45
C GLY A 45 17.01 -0.23 -12.35
N VAL A 46 16.12 -1.00 -12.99
CA VAL A 46 16.17 -2.47 -13.13
C VAL A 46 15.57 -2.87 -14.47
N GLU A 47 15.89 -4.07 -14.94
CA GLU A 47 15.20 -4.64 -16.09
C GLU A 47 13.72 -4.90 -15.75
N LYS A 48 12.86 -4.80 -16.77
CA LYS A 48 11.46 -5.15 -16.59
C LYS A 48 11.31 -6.62 -16.27
N ASP A 49 10.58 -6.92 -15.22
CA ASP A 49 10.35 -8.29 -14.78
C ASP A 49 8.95 -8.41 -14.15
N GLU A 50 8.02 -9.00 -14.90
CA GLU A 50 6.64 -9.21 -14.48
C GLU A 50 6.55 -10.18 -13.29
N GLN A 51 7.48 -11.12 -13.15
CA GLN A 51 7.49 -12.06 -12.02
C GLN A 51 7.91 -11.34 -10.74
N MET A 52 8.93 -10.49 -10.82
CA MET A 52 9.35 -9.68 -9.67
C MET A 52 8.33 -8.59 -9.33
N GLU A 53 7.68 -7.98 -10.32
CA GLU A 53 6.52 -7.10 -10.10
C GLU A 53 5.45 -7.81 -9.27
N ALA A 54 4.99 -8.99 -9.73
CA ALA A 54 3.96 -9.77 -9.06
C ALA A 54 4.40 -10.19 -7.65
N TYR A 55 5.65 -10.63 -7.47
CA TYR A 55 6.20 -11.02 -6.18
C TYR A 55 6.12 -9.86 -5.16
N HIS A 56 6.63 -8.68 -5.51
CA HIS A 56 6.61 -7.54 -4.60
C HIS A 56 5.19 -7.07 -4.28
N LEU A 57 4.30 -7.11 -5.28
CA LEU A 57 2.88 -6.84 -5.07
C LEU A 57 2.22 -7.87 -4.15
N GLU A 58 2.50 -9.16 -4.30
CA GLU A 58 1.97 -10.24 -3.45
C GLU A 58 2.35 -10.04 -1.98
N VAL A 59 3.63 -9.75 -1.71
CA VAL A 59 4.10 -9.49 -0.34
C VAL A 59 3.33 -8.33 0.28
N ALA A 60 3.27 -7.18 -0.39
CA ALA A 60 2.56 -6.00 0.12
C ALA A 60 1.05 -6.25 0.25
N ALA A 61 0.45 -6.94 -0.71
CA ALA A 61 -0.98 -7.23 -0.75
C ALA A 61 -1.42 -8.21 0.35
N ILE A 62 -0.62 -9.23 0.67
CA ILE A 62 -0.89 -10.17 1.77
C ILE A 62 -0.85 -9.45 3.11
N ALA A 63 0.08 -8.51 3.27
CA ALA A 63 0.21 -7.68 4.46
C ALA A 63 -0.81 -6.52 4.55
N GLY A 64 -1.72 -6.40 3.58
CA GLY A 64 -2.84 -5.45 3.63
C GLY A 64 -2.58 -4.10 2.97
N HIS A 65 -1.59 -3.99 2.08
CA HIS A 65 -1.37 -2.77 1.31
C HIS A 65 -2.45 -2.60 0.22
N PRO A 66 -3.30 -1.56 0.27
CA PRO A 66 -4.47 -1.46 -0.60
C PRO A 66 -4.09 -1.35 -2.09
N LYS A 67 -3.19 -0.43 -2.45
CA LYS A 67 -2.76 -0.23 -3.84
C LYS A 67 -2.06 -1.45 -4.43
N ALA A 68 -1.32 -2.21 -3.61
CA ALA A 68 -0.69 -3.43 -4.10
C ALA A 68 -1.75 -4.50 -4.41
N ARG A 69 -2.75 -4.60 -3.54
CA ARG A 69 -3.91 -5.49 -3.75
C ARG A 69 -4.68 -5.11 -5.02
N HIS A 70 -4.87 -3.82 -5.28
CA HIS A 70 -5.47 -3.30 -6.53
C HIS A 70 -4.68 -3.78 -7.75
N ASN A 71 -3.37 -3.52 -7.79
CA ASN A 71 -2.54 -3.84 -8.95
C ASN A 71 -2.47 -5.36 -9.22
N LEU A 72 -2.45 -6.21 -8.20
CA LEU A 72 -2.61 -7.66 -8.40
C LEU A 72 -3.96 -8.00 -9.04
N GLY A 73 -5.03 -7.29 -8.67
CA GLY A 73 -6.32 -7.44 -9.30
C GLY A 73 -6.27 -7.14 -10.80
N CYS A 74 -5.58 -6.07 -11.19
CA CYS A 74 -5.36 -5.75 -12.60
C CYS A 74 -4.58 -6.84 -13.33
N ILE A 75 -3.46 -7.31 -12.77
CA ILE A 75 -2.66 -8.41 -13.34
C ILE A 75 -3.49 -9.68 -13.52
N GLU A 76 -4.33 -10.03 -12.54
CA GLU A 76 -5.24 -11.18 -12.65
C GLU A 76 -6.30 -10.96 -13.74
N GLY A 77 -6.83 -9.75 -13.88
CA GLY A 77 -7.83 -9.38 -14.89
C GLY A 77 -7.27 -9.45 -16.30
N ASP A 78 -6.06 -8.92 -16.51
CA ASP A 78 -5.33 -8.95 -17.79
C ASP A 78 -4.99 -10.38 -18.21
N ASN A 79 -4.71 -11.25 -17.23
CA ASN A 79 -4.55 -12.69 -17.43
C ASN A 79 -5.89 -13.44 -17.66
N GLY A 80 -7.00 -12.73 -17.81
CA GLY A 80 -8.33 -13.29 -18.03
C GLY A 80 -8.98 -13.91 -16.79
N ARG A 81 -8.36 -13.80 -15.60
CA ARG A 81 -8.84 -14.39 -14.34
C ARG A 81 -9.78 -13.42 -13.61
N GLN A 82 -10.84 -13.00 -14.30
CA GLN A 82 -11.75 -11.93 -13.85
C GLN A 82 -12.38 -12.18 -12.46
N GLN A 83 -12.69 -13.44 -12.11
CA GLN A 83 -13.19 -13.77 -10.77
C GLN A 83 -12.15 -13.55 -9.66
N ARG A 84 -10.87 -13.76 -9.96
CA ARG A 84 -9.78 -13.48 -9.01
C ARG A 84 -9.55 -11.98 -8.92
N ALA A 85 -9.52 -11.29 -10.06
CA ALA A 85 -9.43 -9.83 -10.12
C ALA A 85 -10.49 -9.15 -9.25
N ALA A 86 -11.76 -9.55 -9.39
CA ALA A 86 -12.87 -9.03 -8.58
C ALA A 86 -12.63 -9.22 -7.07
N LYS A 87 -12.11 -10.38 -6.64
CA LYS A 87 -11.78 -10.61 -5.22
C LYS A 87 -10.67 -9.70 -4.72
N HIS A 88 -9.61 -9.49 -5.52
CA HIS A 88 -8.55 -8.56 -5.19
C HIS A 88 -9.09 -7.13 -5.03
N LEU A 89 -9.93 -6.68 -5.96
CA LEU A 89 -10.57 -5.36 -5.92
C LEU A 89 -11.51 -5.21 -4.71
N ILE A 90 -12.33 -6.20 -4.38
CA ILE A 90 -13.19 -6.21 -3.18
C ILE A 90 -12.37 -5.98 -1.91
N ILE A 91 -11.25 -6.69 -1.77
CA ILE A 91 -10.40 -6.59 -0.59
C ILE A 91 -9.70 -5.23 -0.55
N SER A 92 -9.15 -4.78 -1.69
CA SER A 92 -8.51 -3.47 -1.81
C SER A 92 -9.46 -2.32 -1.45
N ALA A 93 -10.67 -2.33 -2.00
CA ALA A 93 -11.70 -1.34 -1.69
C ALA A 93 -12.07 -1.37 -0.20
N SER A 94 -12.21 -2.58 0.38
CA SER A 94 -12.49 -2.75 1.82
C SER A 94 -11.40 -2.19 2.73
N LEU A 95 -10.15 -2.14 2.25
CA LEU A 95 -9.02 -1.52 2.94
C LEU A 95 -8.97 0.01 2.78
N GLY A 96 -9.92 0.60 2.05
CA GLY A 96 -10.02 2.05 1.86
C GLY A 96 -9.44 2.57 0.55
N ASP A 97 -9.13 1.71 -0.43
CA ASP A 97 -8.67 2.15 -1.75
C ASP A 97 -9.84 2.69 -2.60
N ASP A 98 -9.77 3.96 -2.97
CA ASP A 98 -10.80 4.64 -3.76
C ASP A 98 -10.86 4.11 -5.20
N LEU A 99 -9.70 3.83 -5.81
CA LEU A 99 -9.62 3.37 -7.20
C LEU A 99 -10.27 1.99 -7.36
N SER A 100 -10.00 1.05 -6.46
CA SER A 100 -10.68 -0.24 -6.45
C SER A 100 -12.17 -0.12 -6.23
N LEU A 101 -12.63 0.83 -5.39
CA LEU A 101 -14.05 1.03 -5.18
C LEU A 101 -14.74 1.54 -6.46
N ASP A 102 -14.10 2.45 -7.19
CA ASP A 102 -14.61 2.95 -8.46
C ASP A 102 -14.65 1.87 -9.54
N GLU A 103 -13.61 1.04 -9.63
CA GLU A 103 -13.58 -0.11 -10.55
C GLU A 103 -14.70 -1.11 -10.24
N LEU A 104 -14.94 -1.41 -8.96
CA LEU A 104 -16.05 -2.27 -8.54
C LEU A 104 -17.42 -1.70 -8.91
N LYS A 105 -17.60 -0.37 -8.86
CA LYS A 105 -18.85 0.27 -9.31
C LYS A 105 -19.07 0.01 -10.80
N ILE A 106 -18.02 0.12 -11.61
CA ILE A 106 -18.08 -0.14 -13.06
C ILE A 106 -18.41 -1.62 -13.30
N GLU A 107 -17.68 -2.54 -12.69
CA GLU A 107 -17.90 -3.98 -12.84
C GLU A 107 -19.32 -4.39 -12.39
N TYR A 108 -19.83 -3.84 -11.29
CA TYR A 108 -21.21 -4.07 -10.87
C TYR A 108 -22.24 -3.47 -11.86
N ALA A 109 -22.01 -2.24 -12.34
CA ALA A 109 -22.90 -1.56 -13.27
C ALA A 109 -22.95 -2.23 -14.66
N THR A 110 -21.85 -2.85 -15.09
CA THR A 110 -21.81 -3.60 -16.36
C THR A 110 -22.58 -4.92 -16.30
N GLY A 111 -22.93 -5.41 -15.11
CA GLY A 111 -23.77 -6.60 -14.94
C GLY A 111 -23.11 -7.92 -15.34
N ARG A 112 -21.78 -7.97 -15.42
CA ARG A 112 -21.02 -9.18 -15.82
C ARG A 112 -21.10 -10.33 -14.82
N GLY A 113 -21.50 -10.05 -13.58
CA GLY A 113 -21.74 -11.07 -12.55
C GLY A 113 -20.51 -11.54 -11.77
N TYR A 114 -19.36 -10.85 -11.89
CA TYR A 114 -18.16 -11.18 -11.10
C TYR A 114 -18.19 -10.65 -9.66
N VAL A 115 -19.01 -9.61 -9.42
CA VAL A 115 -19.20 -8.98 -8.12
C VAL A 115 -20.67 -9.13 -7.75
N SER A 116 -20.95 -9.82 -6.64
CA SER A 116 -22.32 -9.92 -6.13
C SER A 116 -22.76 -8.60 -5.51
N LYS A 117 -24.08 -8.39 -5.43
CA LYS A 117 -24.65 -7.21 -4.77
C LYS A 117 -24.24 -7.16 -3.30
N GLU A 118 -24.19 -8.31 -2.65
CA GLU A 118 -23.80 -8.48 -1.26
C GLU A 118 -22.33 -8.10 -1.05
N ASP A 119 -21.44 -8.59 -1.91
CA ASP A 119 -20.00 -8.28 -1.85
C ASP A 119 -19.75 -6.79 -2.09
N PHE A 120 -20.41 -6.21 -3.09
CA PHE A 120 -20.29 -4.78 -3.36
C PHE A 120 -20.76 -3.92 -2.17
N ALA A 121 -21.91 -4.27 -1.59
CA ALA A 121 -22.44 -3.56 -0.42
C ALA A 121 -21.58 -3.76 0.84
N ALA A 122 -20.92 -4.92 0.99
CA ALA A 122 -19.95 -5.15 2.05
C ALA A 122 -18.69 -4.31 1.85
N ALA A 123 -18.11 -4.32 0.65
CA ALA A 123 -16.92 -3.54 0.30
C ALA A 123 -17.15 -2.04 0.51
N LEU A 124 -18.29 -1.50 0.06
CA LEU A 124 -18.62 -0.08 0.25
C LEU A 124 -18.71 0.32 1.73
N ARG A 125 -19.32 -0.51 2.57
CA ARG A 125 -19.41 -0.25 4.02
C ARG A 125 -18.03 -0.30 4.69
N ALA A 126 -17.23 -1.31 4.35
CA ALA A 126 -15.88 -1.45 4.88
C ALA A 126 -14.99 -0.27 4.47
N HIS A 127 -15.06 0.14 3.20
CA HIS A 127 -14.37 1.31 2.68
C HIS A 127 -14.73 2.59 3.45
N GLN A 128 -16.04 2.86 3.64
CA GLN A 128 -16.51 4.01 4.41
C GLN A 128 -15.98 4.00 5.85
N ALA A 129 -15.96 2.83 6.49
CA ALA A 129 -15.42 2.68 7.84
C ALA A 129 -13.91 2.91 7.88
N ALA A 130 -13.16 2.40 6.91
CA ALA A 130 -11.71 2.62 6.79
C ALA A 130 -11.39 4.12 6.62
N VAL A 131 -12.07 4.79 5.68
CA VAL A 131 -11.91 6.23 5.43
C VAL A 131 -12.31 7.07 6.66
N ALA A 132 -13.41 6.71 7.34
CA ALA A 132 -13.85 7.41 8.55
C ALA A 132 -12.82 7.25 9.69
N SER A 133 -12.25 6.06 9.85
CA SER A 133 -11.22 5.79 10.86
C SER A 133 -9.95 6.62 10.61
N MET A 134 -9.62 6.91 9.36
CA MET A 134 -8.49 7.79 9.01
C MET A 134 -8.75 9.28 9.31
N LYS A 135 -10.02 9.70 9.40
CA LYS A 135 -10.44 11.09 9.65
C LYS A 135 -10.74 11.37 11.14
N SER A 136 -10.51 10.42 12.05
CA SER A 136 -10.80 10.64 13.48
C SER A 136 -9.86 11.69 14.10
N PRO A 137 -10.38 12.66 14.89
CA PRO A 137 -9.59 13.71 15.56
C PRO A 137 -8.45 13.20 16.44
N GLN A 138 -8.48 11.94 16.89
CA GLN A 138 -7.41 11.35 17.70
C GLN A 138 -6.07 11.21 16.96
N ARG A 139 -6.04 11.31 15.62
CA ARG A 139 -4.76 11.40 14.87
C ARG A 139 -4.09 12.77 14.96
N ASP A 140 -4.85 13.85 15.19
CA ASP A 140 -4.28 15.19 15.31
C ASP A 140 -3.52 15.38 16.65
N GLU A 141 -3.86 14.58 17.67
CA GLU A 141 -3.16 14.56 18.96
C GLU A 141 -1.81 13.81 18.94
N ALA A 142 -1.62 12.89 17.99
CA ALA A 142 -0.36 12.15 17.83
C ALA A 142 0.68 12.89 16.96
N ALA A 143 0.26 13.92 16.22
CA ALA A 143 1.11 14.67 15.30
C ALA A 143 1.72 15.96 15.89
N CYS A 144 1.36 16.34 17.11
CA CYS A 144 1.79 17.60 17.72
C CYS A 144 2.48 17.43 19.08
N GLY A 145 3.55 16.65 19.12
CA GLY A 145 4.60 16.78 20.13
C GLY A 145 5.87 17.26 19.44
N PRO A 146 6.40 18.47 19.73
CA PRO A 146 7.61 18.92 19.07
C PRO A 146 8.78 17.99 19.45
N MET A 147 9.65 17.68 18.48
CA MET A 147 10.77 16.73 18.59
C MET A 147 11.73 17.00 19.77
N TRP A 148 11.69 18.21 20.37
CA TRP A 148 12.48 18.57 21.56
C TRP A 148 11.88 18.10 22.90
N ALA A 149 10.64 17.60 22.93
CA ALA A 149 9.93 17.27 24.17
C ALA A 149 10.45 16.00 24.89
N TRP A 150 11.29 15.18 24.26
CA TRP A 150 11.83 13.94 24.85
C TRP A 150 13.21 14.10 25.53
N VAL A 151 13.80 15.31 25.54
CA VAL A 151 15.16 15.52 26.09
C VAL A 151 15.16 15.93 27.57
N ARG A 152 14.00 16.10 28.24
CA ARG A 152 13.96 16.72 29.58
C ARG A 152 13.44 15.86 30.73
N THR A 153 13.40 14.54 30.59
CA THR A 153 13.17 13.62 31.72
C THR A 153 14.23 12.52 31.70
N GLY A 154 15.48 12.93 31.94
CA GLY A 154 16.55 12.02 32.35
C GLY A 154 16.62 12.00 33.87
N ASP A 155 15.72 11.25 34.51
CA ASP A 155 15.91 10.77 35.87
C ASP A 155 16.42 9.32 35.79
N SER A 156 17.67 9.09 36.19
CA SER A 156 18.03 7.89 36.93
C SER A 156 19.31 8.13 37.75
N GLU A 157 19.22 7.67 38.99
CA GLU A 157 20.12 7.83 40.13
C GLU A 157 21.49 7.12 39.99
N THR A 158 22.29 7.34 41.05
CA THR A 158 23.45 6.59 41.59
C THR A 158 24.80 7.28 41.31
N LEU A 159 25.67 7.54 42.28
CA LEU A 159 26.31 6.65 43.28
C LEU A 159 26.69 7.53 44.51
N GLY A 160 26.65 7.11 45.77
CA GLY A 160 27.33 5.94 46.31
C GLY A 160 28.81 6.24 46.63
N GLN A 161 29.07 7.03 47.68
CA GLN A 161 30.21 6.93 48.63
C GLN A 161 30.10 7.97 49.75
#